data_AF-W1NDH4-F1
#
_entry.id   AF-W1NDH4-F1
#
_cell.length_a   1.000
_cell.length_b   1.000
_cell.length_c   1.000
_cell.angle_alpha   90.00
_cell.angle_beta   90.00
_cell.angle_gamma   90.00
#
_symmetry.space_group_name_H-M   'P 1'
#
loop_
_entity.id
_entity.type
_entity.pdbx_description
1 polymer ?
#
loop_
_entity_poly.entity_id
_entity_poly.type
_entity_poly.pdbx_seq_one_letter_code
_entity_poly.pdbx_strand_id
1 'polypeptide(L)'
;MDAQASSTTDNSGSDTEEEGEFEEYEVEIEKPYGLKFAKGPDGGTYIDAIAPGRSADKTGKFSVGDKVIATSAVFGTEMWPAAEYGRTMYTIRQRIGPLLMKMQKGDGRIVQKELTEKELIRAERNSGVISDRVREIQLRNYQRKMEQKERREKDLREGLKLYKEEKYEEALERFESLLGSKPEPNEGSVASYNVACCYSKLNQVQAGLSALEDAMEAGYEDFKSIRSDPDLVNLRASEDFKPLLDRFDESFINEGAINTIKSLFGIFNK
;
A
#
# COMPACT_ATOMS: atom_id res chain seq x y z
N MET A 1 -46.03 -15.88 -62.25
CA MET A 1 -46.68 -15.15 -61.14
C MET A 1 -45.71 -15.24 -59.97
N ASP A 2 -44.63 -14.47 -60.03
CA ASP A 2 -44.43 -13.14 -59.40
C ASP A 2 -43.82 -13.35 -57.99
N ALA A 3 -42.51 -13.16 -57.81
CA ALA A 3 -41.82 -11.92 -57.36
C ALA A 3 -42.30 -11.45 -55.97
N GLN A 4 -41.49 -11.33 -54.91
CA GLN A 4 -40.38 -10.39 -54.67
C GLN A 4 -39.61 -10.78 -53.37
N ALA A 5 -38.26 -10.71 -53.34
CA ALA A 5 -37.39 -9.74 -52.60
C ALA A 5 -37.43 -9.86 -51.04
N SER A 6 -36.37 -9.72 -50.23
CA SER A 6 -35.13 -8.95 -50.34
C SER A 6 -34.10 -9.42 -49.29
N SER A 7 -32.85 -9.09 -49.57
CA SER A 7 -31.61 -9.22 -48.80
C SER A 7 -31.62 -8.84 -47.31
N THR A 8 -30.79 -9.52 -46.52
CA THR A 8 -29.89 -8.85 -45.56
C THR A 8 -28.70 -9.77 -45.27
N THR A 9 -27.56 -9.40 -45.85
CA THR A 9 -26.22 -9.78 -45.43
C THR A 9 -25.97 -9.09 -44.08
N ASP A 10 -25.45 -9.80 -43.08
CA ASP A 10 -24.55 -9.16 -42.13
C ASP A 10 -23.42 -10.10 -41.72
N ASN A 11 -22.24 -9.58 -41.99
CA ASN A 11 -20.92 -10.10 -41.79
C ASN A 11 -20.51 -9.78 -40.35
N SER A 12 -20.12 -10.77 -39.57
CA SER A 12 -19.19 -10.52 -38.46
C SER A 12 -18.23 -11.69 -38.39
N GLY A 13 -17.04 -11.43 -38.94
CA GLY A 13 -15.92 -12.34 -38.90
C GLY A 13 -15.54 -12.63 -37.46
N SER A 14 -15.21 -13.90 -37.22
CA SER A 14 -14.41 -14.28 -36.07
C SER A 14 -13.01 -13.71 -36.31
N ASP A 15 -12.74 -12.55 -35.71
CA ASP A 15 -11.39 -12.02 -35.55
C ASP A 15 -10.60 -13.02 -34.71
N THR A 16 -9.86 -13.90 -35.40
CA THR A 16 -8.69 -14.58 -34.84
C THR A 16 -7.71 -13.50 -34.42
N GLU A 17 -7.53 -13.35 -33.10
CA GLU A 17 -6.46 -12.57 -32.50
C GLU A 17 -5.12 -13.08 -33.06
N GLU A 18 -4.49 -12.28 -33.92
CA GLU A 18 -3.10 -12.49 -34.34
C GLU A 18 -2.22 -12.27 -33.09
N GLU A 19 -1.81 -13.36 -32.44
CA GLU A 19 -0.69 -13.35 -31.50
C GLU A 19 0.55 -12.86 -32.27
N GLY A 20 0.94 -11.61 -32.04
CA GLY A 20 2.14 -11.05 -32.64
C GLY A 20 3.36 -11.91 -32.31
N GLU A 21 4.01 -12.47 -33.33
CA GLU A 21 5.24 -13.25 -33.20
C GLU A 21 6.33 -12.39 -32.56
N PHE A 22 6.61 -12.61 -31.28
CA PHE A 22 7.76 -12.01 -30.64
C PHE A 22 9.03 -12.76 -31.11
N GLU A 23 10.00 -12.03 -31.66
CA GLU A 23 11.25 -12.63 -32.13
C GLU A 23 12.11 -13.13 -30.95
N GLU A 24 12.30 -14.45 -30.86
CA GLU A 24 13.16 -15.09 -29.86
C GLU A 24 14.53 -15.46 -30.44
N TYR A 25 15.58 -15.34 -29.64
CA TYR A 25 16.95 -15.68 -30.04
C TYR A 25 17.77 -16.30 -28.91
N GLU A 26 18.72 -17.16 -29.27
CA GLU A 26 19.63 -17.82 -28.32
C GLU A 26 21.05 -17.25 -28.38
N VAL A 27 21.68 -17.20 -27.21
CA VAL A 27 23.02 -16.64 -27.02
C VAL A 27 23.81 -17.44 -26.00
N GLU A 28 25.11 -17.52 -26.24
CA GLU A 28 26.11 -18.03 -25.31
C GLU A 28 27.17 -16.95 -25.09
N ILE A 29 27.40 -16.57 -23.84
CA ILE A 29 28.36 -15.51 -23.48
C ILE A 29 29.22 -15.89 -22.28
N GLU A 30 30.46 -15.41 -22.24
CA GLU A 30 31.40 -15.67 -21.14
C GLU A 30 31.54 -14.47 -20.18
N LYS A 31 31.90 -14.74 -18.91
CA LYS A 31 32.22 -13.68 -17.95
C LYS A 31 33.49 -12.94 -18.37
N PRO A 32 33.56 -11.60 -18.19
CA PRO A 32 32.51 -10.72 -17.70
C PRO A 32 31.48 -10.40 -18.80
N TYR A 33 30.21 -10.74 -18.55
CA TYR A 33 29.15 -10.66 -19.55
C TYR A 33 28.95 -9.26 -20.13
N GLY A 34 29.05 -8.22 -19.28
CA GLY A 34 28.79 -6.84 -19.70
C GLY A 34 27.30 -6.51 -19.89
N LEU A 35 26.41 -7.27 -19.25
CA LEU A 35 24.98 -7.00 -19.22
C LEU A 35 24.55 -6.50 -17.84
N LYS A 36 23.74 -5.45 -17.82
CA LYS A 36 22.99 -5.01 -16.64
C LYS A 36 21.52 -5.38 -16.85
N PHE A 37 20.88 -5.92 -15.82
CA PHE A 37 19.49 -6.37 -15.89
C PHE A 37 18.61 -5.60 -14.90
N ALA A 38 17.36 -5.36 -15.29
CA ALA A 38 16.31 -4.77 -14.46
C ALA A 38 15.07 -5.69 -14.36
N LYS A 39 14.28 -5.51 -13.29
CA LYS A 39 13.01 -6.20 -13.09
C LYS A 39 11.91 -5.47 -13.86
N GLY A 40 11.21 -6.17 -14.76
CA GLY A 40 10.06 -5.64 -15.48
C GLY A 40 8.78 -5.58 -14.64
N PRO A 41 7.73 -4.88 -15.11
CA PRO A 41 6.42 -4.82 -14.42
C PRO A 41 5.76 -6.17 -14.21
N ASP A 42 5.99 -7.11 -15.13
CA ASP A 42 5.53 -8.51 -15.09
C ASP A 42 6.38 -9.38 -14.14
N GLY A 43 7.41 -8.80 -13.51
CA GLY A 43 8.36 -9.52 -12.66
C GLY A 43 9.49 -10.22 -13.40
N GLY A 44 9.54 -10.13 -14.74
CA GLY A 44 10.56 -10.72 -15.61
C GLY A 44 11.92 -10.01 -15.55
N THR A 45 12.91 -10.57 -16.24
CA THR A 45 14.28 -10.04 -16.30
C THR A 45 14.57 -9.43 -17.67
N TYR A 46 14.96 -8.16 -17.71
CA TYR A 46 15.16 -7.39 -18.94
C TYR A 46 16.54 -6.77 -18.99
N ILE A 47 17.12 -6.57 -20.17
CA ILE A 47 18.38 -5.86 -20.36
C ILE A 47 18.18 -4.36 -20.15
N ASP A 48 18.87 -3.80 -19.16
CA ASP A 48 18.88 -2.38 -18.80
C ASP A 48 20.02 -1.63 -19.46
N ALA A 49 21.19 -2.27 -19.60
CA ALA A 49 22.35 -1.68 -20.28
C ALA A 49 23.32 -2.76 -20.78
N ILE A 50 24.04 -2.43 -21.85
CA ILE A 50 25.10 -3.24 -22.44
C ILE A 50 26.40 -2.44 -22.33
N ALA A 51 27.44 -3.02 -21.73
CA ALA A 51 28.72 -2.37 -21.52
C ALA A 51 29.60 -2.48 -22.78
N PRO A 52 30.08 -1.36 -23.36
CA PRO A 52 30.91 -1.37 -24.56
C PRO A 52 32.19 -2.21 -24.41
N GLY A 53 32.53 -2.97 -25.44
CA GLY A 53 33.73 -3.81 -25.53
C GLY A 53 33.70 -5.09 -24.68
N ARG A 54 32.58 -5.41 -24.03
CA ARG A 54 32.41 -6.63 -23.22
C ARG A 54 31.81 -7.79 -24.02
N SER A 55 31.74 -8.98 -23.42
CA SER A 55 31.32 -10.21 -24.10
C SER A 55 29.98 -10.07 -24.82
N ALA A 56 28.97 -9.48 -24.17
CA ALA A 56 27.67 -9.25 -24.78
C ALA A 56 27.71 -8.25 -25.94
N ASP A 57 28.39 -7.11 -25.77
CA ASP A 57 28.53 -6.08 -26.81
C ASP A 57 29.19 -6.64 -28.08
N LYS A 58 30.25 -7.45 -27.91
CA LYS A 58 30.96 -8.12 -29.01
C LYS A 58 30.09 -9.06 -29.83
N THR A 59 28.99 -9.57 -29.27
CA THR A 59 28.07 -10.43 -30.03
C THR A 59 27.23 -9.65 -31.02
N GLY A 60 26.96 -8.35 -30.77
CA GLY A 60 26.02 -7.54 -31.54
C GLY A 60 24.57 -8.03 -31.52
N LYS A 61 24.23 -9.04 -30.70
CA LYS A 61 22.89 -9.66 -30.68
C LYS A 61 21.92 -9.02 -29.70
N PHE A 62 22.42 -8.41 -28.63
CA PHE A 62 21.59 -7.86 -27.56
C PHE A 62 21.10 -6.45 -27.88
N SER A 63 19.86 -6.17 -27.51
CA SER A 63 19.29 -4.83 -27.46
C SER A 63 18.86 -4.49 -26.03
N VAL A 64 18.93 -3.22 -25.66
CA VAL A 64 18.32 -2.75 -24.40
C VAL A 64 16.81 -2.95 -24.51
N GLY A 65 16.21 -3.54 -23.48
CA GLY A 65 14.80 -3.93 -23.46
C GLY A 65 14.53 -5.41 -23.77
N ASP A 66 15.53 -6.19 -24.20
CA ASP A 66 15.33 -7.63 -24.46
C ASP A 66 15.03 -8.39 -23.15
N LYS A 67 14.07 -9.32 -23.20
CA LYS A 67 13.62 -10.13 -22.07
C LYS A 67 14.30 -11.48 -22.03
N VAL A 68 14.70 -11.94 -20.86
CA VAL A 68 15.21 -13.31 -20.63
C VAL A 68 14.02 -14.26 -20.50
N ILE A 69 13.94 -15.26 -21.38
CA ILE A 69 12.86 -16.29 -21.39
C ILE A 69 13.33 -17.61 -20.82
N ALA A 70 14.61 -17.94 -20.97
CA ALA A 70 15.22 -19.11 -20.35
C ALA A 70 16.70 -18.86 -20.06
N THR A 71 17.22 -19.51 -19.03
CA THR A 71 18.65 -19.51 -18.70
C THR A 71 19.12 -20.92 -18.42
N SER A 72 20.37 -21.19 -18.75
CA SER A 72 21.02 -22.43 -18.36
C SER A 72 21.20 -22.53 -16.84
N ALA A 73 21.13 -23.74 -16.27
CA ALA A 73 21.23 -24.01 -14.84
C ALA A 73 22.56 -23.51 -14.22
N VAL A 74 22.72 -23.50 -12.89
CA VAL A 74 24.03 -23.08 -12.30
C VAL A 74 25.17 -24.04 -12.70
N PHE A 75 24.84 -25.32 -12.87
CA PHE A 75 25.75 -26.39 -13.32
C PHE A 75 25.18 -27.07 -14.57
N GLY A 76 26.01 -27.26 -15.60
CA GLY A 76 25.60 -27.90 -16.86
C GLY A 76 25.02 -26.93 -17.90
N THR A 77 24.56 -27.48 -19.03
CA THR A 77 24.06 -26.71 -20.19
C THR A 77 22.54 -26.76 -20.36
N GLU A 78 21.84 -27.42 -19.43
CA GLU A 78 20.39 -27.57 -19.48
C GLU A 78 19.69 -26.22 -19.30
N MET A 79 18.75 -25.91 -20.20
CA MET A 79 18.00 -24.65 -20.24
C MET A 79 16.69 -24.79 -19.48
N TRP A 80 16.42 -23.85 -18.57
CA TRP A 80 15.19 -23.78 -17.79
C TRP A 80 14.48 -22.45 -18.04
N PRO A 81 13.14 -22.41 -18.05
CA PRO A 81 12.39 -21.16 -18.15
C PRO A 81 12.84 -20.16 -17.10
N ALA A 82 12.98 -18.90 -17.51
CA ALA A 82 13.34 -17.81 -16.62
C ALA A 82 12.23 -17.60 -15.60
N ALA A 83 12.57 -17.74 -14.33
CA ALA A 83 11.68 -17.43 -13.23
C ALA A 83 11.58 -15.91 -13.00
N GLU A 84 10.88 -15.52 -11.94
CA GLU A 84 10.89 -14.13 -11.45
C GLU A 84 12.32 -13.58 -11.30
N TYR A 85 12.47 -12.26 -11.48
CA TYR A 85 13.75 -11.56 -11.57
C TYR A 85 14.82 -12.01 -10.56
N GLY A 86 14.44 -12.15 -9.29
CA GLY A 86 15.39 -12.52 -8.23
C GLY A 86 16.03 -13.90 -8.46
N ARG A 87 15.23 -14.89 -8.86
CA ARG A 87 15.68 -16.27 -9.13
C ARG A 87 16.52 -16.35 -10.39
N THR A 88 16.10 -15.68 -11.46
CA THR A 88 16.86 -15.61 -12.71
C THR A 88 18.23 -14.94 -12.50
N MET A 89 18.28 -13.84 -11.76
CA MET A 89 19.53 -13.15 -11.43
C MET A 89 20.46 -13.97 -10.52
N TYR A 90 19.90 -14.77 -9.60
CA TYR A 90 20.70 -15.70 -8.80
C TYR A 90 21.44 -16.69 -9.70
N THR A 91 20.73 -17.34 -10.63
CA THR A 91 21.32 -18.29 -11.58
C THR A 91 22.42 -17.65 -12.43
N ILE A 92 22.14 -16.49 -13.03
CA ILE A 92 23.11 -15.75 -13.87
C ILE A 92 24.37 -15.38 -13.08
N ARG A 93 24.24 -14.94 -11.82
CA ARG A 93 25.39 -14.52 -10.99
C ARG A 93 26.23 -15.72 -10.54
N GLN A 94 25.58 -16.80 -10.12
CA GLN A 94 26.24 -18.00 -9.63
C GLN A 94 26.77 -18.91 -10.75
N ARG A 95 26.43 -18.64 -12.01
CA ARG A 95 26.85 -19.43 -13.17
C ARG A 95 28.36 -19.66 -13.20
N ILE A 96 28.74 -20.93 -13.33
CA ILE A 96 30.12 -21.38 -13.56
C ILE A 96 30.21 -21.80 -15.04
N GLY A 97 31.12 -21.17 -15.79
CA GLY A 97 31.25 -21.38 -17.23
C GLY A 97 30.44 -20.40 -18.09
N PRO A 98 30.31 -20.67 -19.41
CA PRO A 98 29.57 -19.80 -20.33
C PRO A 98 28.08 -19.79 -19.98
N LEU A 99 27.42 -18.65 -20.10
CA LEU A 99 25.99 -18.49 -19.82
C LEU A 99 25.20 -18.62 -21.13
N LEU A 100 24.37 -19.64 -21.21
CA LEU A 100 23.38 -19.80 -22.28
C LEU A 100 22.07 -19.15 -21.85
N MET A 101 21.48 -18.35 -22.74
CA MET A 101 20.18 -17.71 -22.55
C MET A 101 19.33 -17.81 -23.82
N LYS A 102 18.03 -17.99 -23.62
CA LYS A 102 17.00 -17.71 -24.62
C LYS A 102 16.40 -16.36 -24.30
N MET A 103 16.38 -15.47 -25.27
CA MET A 103 15.97 -14.08 -25.17
C MET A 103 14.77 -13.83 -26.08
N GLN A 104 13.94 -12.86 -25.73
CA GLN A 104 12.87 -12.31 -26.58
C GLN A 104 13.20 -10.85 -26.85
N LYS A 105 13.11 -10.44 -28.12
CA LYS A 105 13.37 -9.05 -28.52
C LYS A 105 12.38 -8.10 -27.86
N GLY A 106 12.91 -7.05 -27.25
CA GLY A 106 12.10 -5.95 -26.73
C GLY A 106 11.64 -5.04 -27.87
N ASP A 107 10.45 -4.44 -27.74
CA ASP A 107 9.87 -3.47 -28.68
C ASP A 107 10.56 -2.07 -28.63
N GLY A 108 11.77 -2.00 -28.07
CA GLY A 108 12.51 -0.76 -27.85
C GLY A 108 11.90 0.15 -26.77
N ARG A 109 10.75 -0.20 -26.19
CA ARG A 109 10.24 0.47 -24.99
C ARG A 109 11.01 -0.11 -23.81
N ILE A 110 12.10 0.57 -23.46
CA ILE A 110 12.53 0.58 -22.07
C ILE A 110 11.27 0.95 -21.31
N VAL A 111 10.73 0.03 -20.49
CA VAL A 111 9.88 0.42 -19.39
C VAL A 111 10.78 1.32 -18.57
N GLN A 112 10.75 2.62 -18.90
CA GLN A 112 11.36 3.65 -18.08
C GLN A 112 10.71 3.40 -16.76
N LYS A 113 11.48 2.81 -15.85
CA LYS A 113 11.09 2.66 -14.49
C LYS A 113 10.84 4.09 -14.06
N GLU A 114 9.57 4.49 -14.01
CA GLU A 114 9.19 5.58 -13.13
C GLU A 114 9.66 5.10 -11.77
N LEU A 115 10.83 5.62 -11.36
CA LEU A 115 11.33 5.43 -10.02
C LEU A 115 10.15 5.78 -9.14
N THR A 116 9.77 4.85 -8.26
CA THR A 116 8.76 5.17 -7.28
C THR A 116 9.20 6.44 -6.55
N GLU A 117 8.27 7.31 -6.16
CA GLU A 117 8.61 8.59 -5.52
C GLU A 117 9.65 8.41 -4.40
N LYS A 118 9.60 7.28 -3.67
CA LYS A 118 10.56 6.87 -2.65
C LYS A 118 11.97 6.61 -3.17
N GLU A 119 12.12 5.96 -4.33
CA GLU A 119 13.42 5.66 -4.93
C GLU A 119 14.07 6.90 -5.53
N LEU A 120 13.27 7.79 -6.14
CA LEU A 120 13.75 9.09 -6.66
C LEU A 120 14.27 9.96 -5.51
N ILE A 121 13.49 10.11 -4.44
CA ILE A 121 13.88 10.87 -3.24
C ILE A 121 15.15 10.28 -2.59
N ARG A 122 15.27 8.94 -2.56
CA ARG A 122 16.44 8.27 -1.95
C ARG A 122 17.70 8.43 -2.79
N ALA A 123 17.58 8.35 -4.11
CA ALA A 123 18.71 8.54 -5.03
C ALA A 123 19.23 9.99 -4.97
N GLU A 124 18.34 10.98 -4.90
CA GLU A 124 18.72 12.39 -4.85
C GLU A 124 19.26 12.85 -3.49
N ARG A 125 18.74 12.31 -2.37
CA ARG A 125 19.34 12.56 -1.04
C ARG A 125 20.80 12.08 -0.97
N ASN A 126 21.13 11.01 -1.69
CA ASN A 126 22.50 10.48 -1.73
C ASN A 126 23.41 11.28 -2.68
N SER A 127 22.86 12.03 -3.64
CA SER A 127 23.64 12.84 -4.59
C SER A 127 23.85 14.29 -4.14
N GLY A 128 23.13 14.75 -3.12
CA GLY A 128 23.25 16.11 -2.59
C GLY A 128 22.64 17.22 -3.45
N VAL A 129 21.91 16.84 -4.52
CA VAL A 129 21.22 17.76 -5.43
C VAL A 129 19.72 17.48 -5.36
N ILE A 130 18.91 18.49 -5.02
CA ILE A 130 17.44 18.40 -5.07
C ILE A 130 17.00 18.84 -6.47
N SER A 131 16.46 17.94 -7.27
CA SER A 131 15.90 18.28 -8.58
C SER A 131 14.52 18.92 -8.45
N ASP A 132 14.10 19.67 -9.48
CA ASP A 132 12.75 20.24 -9.55
C ASP A 132 11.66 19.15 -9.45
N ARG A 133 11.93 17.94 -9.95
CA ARG A 133 11.00 16.81 -9.88
C ARG A 133 10.79 16.30 -8.45
N VAL A 134 11.85 16.23 -7.63
CA VAL A 134 11.69 15.91 -6.20
C VAL A 134 10.97 17.02 -5.46
N ARG A 135 11.21 18.29 -5.82
CA ARG A 135 10.47 19.41 -5.25
C ARG A 135 8.98 19.33 -5.55
N GLU A 136 8.61 18.99 -6.79
CA GLU A 136 7.21 18.77 -7.18
C GLU A 136 6.56 17.61 -6.42
N ILE A 137 7.27 16.49 -6.25
CA ILE A 137 6.79 15.35 -5.46
C ILE A 137 6.58 15.74 -4.00
N GLN A 138 7.51 16.50 -3.41
CA GLN A 138 7.38 17.00 -2.04
C GLN A 138 6.20 17.95 -1.89
N LEU A 139 6.02 18.88 -2.85
CA LEU A 139 4.88 19.81 -2.88
C LEU A 139 3.55 19.05 -3.00
N ARG A 140 3.46 18.06 -3.89
CA ARG A 140 2.26 17.24 -4.06
C ARG A 140 1.94 16.42 -2.81
N ASN A 141 2.95 15.81 -2.19
CA ASN A 141 2.76 15.05 -0.95
C ASN A 141 2.37 15.96 0.22
N TYR A 142 2.95 17.16 0.29
CA TYR A 142 2.55 18.19 1.24
C TYR A 142 1.11 18.63 1.01
N GLN A 143 0.72 18.95 -0.23
CA GLN A 143 -0.65 19.31 -0.60
C GLN A 143 -1.63 18.21 -0.20
N ARG A 144 -1.37 16.94 -0.56
CA ARG A 144 -2.20 15.81 -0.15
C ARG A 144 -2.32 15.68 1.36
N LYS A 145 -1.22 15.87 2.11
CA LYS A 145 -1.25 15.85 3.58
C LYS A 145 -2.12 16.98 4.13
N MET A 146 -1.99 18.18 3.56
CA MET A 146 -2.79 19.35 3.96
C MET A 146 -4.28 19.17 3.63
N GLU A 147 -4.62 18.67 2.45
CA GLU A 147 -6.00 18.36 2.05
C GLU A 147 -6.65 17.30 2.95
N GLN A 148 -5.90 16.26 3.33
CA GLN A 148 -6.38 15.26 4.28
C GLN A 148 -6.61 15.87 5.66
N LYS A 149 -5.71 16.74 6.12
CA LYS A 149 -5.87 17.47 7.37
C LYS A 149 -7.11 18.37 7.35
N GLU A 150 -7.28 19.16 6.29
CA GLU A 150 -8.45 20.03 6.13
C GLU A 150 -9.77 19.23 6.12
N ARG A 151 -9.78 18.07 5.45
CA ARG A 151 -10.93 17.16 5.45
C ARG A 151 -11.25 16.66 6.86
N ARG A 152 -10.23 16.22 7.62
CA ARG A 152 -10.42 15.77 9.00
C ARG A 152 -10.93 16.89 9.91
N GLU A 153 -10.38 18.10 9.79
CA GLU A 153 -10.86 19.27 10.53
C GLU A 153 -12.30 19.62 10.17
N LYS A 154 -12.69 19.44 8.91
CA LYS A 154 -14.07 19.60 8.45
C LYS A 154 -15.00 18.56 9.07
N ASP A 155 -14.63 17.27 8.99
CA ASP A 155 -15.42 16.18 9.58
C ASP A 155 -15.58 16.38 11.10
N LEU A 156 -14.50 16.77 11.81
CA LEU A 156 -14.58 17.09 13.24
C LEU A 156 -15.58 18.22 13.53
N ARG A 157 -15.50 19.31 12.76
CA ARG A 157 -16.36 20.49 12.94
C ARG A 157 -17.82 20.16 12.65
N GLU A 158 -18.09 19.39 11.59
CA GLU A 158 -19.44 18.95 11.23
C GLU A 158 -20.00 17.99 12.28
N GLY A 159 -19.21 17.02 12.75
CA GLY A 159 -19.59 16.12 13.83
C GLY A 159 -19.95 16.87 15.12
N LEU A 160 -19.10 17.82 15.54
CA LEU A 160 -19.38 18.66 16.72
C LEU A 160 -20.63 19.54 16.55
N LYS A 161 -20.93 19.99 15.33
CA LYS A 161 -22.16 20.74 15.04
C LYS A 161 -23.39 19.84 15.18
N LEU A 162 -23.36 18.65 14.55
CA LEU A 162 -24.45 17.67 14.62
C LEU A 162 -24.69 17.19 16.05
N TYR A 163 -23.61 17.00 16.82
CA TYR A 163 -23.68 16.67 18.24
C TYR A 163 -24.47 17.71 19.04
N LYS A 164 -24.19 19.00 18.83
CA LYS A 164 -24.92 20.10 19.48
C LYS A 164 -26.38 20.20 19.05
N GLU A 165 -26.72 19.66 17.88
CA GLU A 165 -28.09 19.54 17.39
C GLU A 165 -28.77 18.25 17.89
N GLU A 166 -28.13 17.48 18.79
CA GLU A 166 -28.58 16.20 19.34
C GLU A 166 -28.76 15.08 18.29
N LYS A 167 -28.14 15.25 17.10
CA LYS A 167 -28.12 14.25 16.02
C LYS A 167 -26.92 13.33 16.18
N TYR A 168 -26.96 12.48 17.21
CA TYR A 168 -25.79 11.71 17.63
C TYR A 168 -25.34 10.67 16.60
N GLU A 169 -26.27 10.01 15.89
CA GLU A 169 -25.93 9.06 14.82
C GLU A 169 -25.24 9.75 13.63
N GLU A 170 -25.73 10.92 13.21
CA GLU A 170 -25.09 11.71 12.14
C GLU A 170 -23.73 12.26 12.58
N ALA A 171 -23.59 12.63 13.86
CA ALA A 171 -22.32 13.04 14.44
C ALA A 171 -21.30 11.89 14.46
N LEU A 172 -21.73 10.68 14.83
CA LEU A 172 -20.90 9.46 14.77
C LEU A 172 -20.35 9.22 13.37
N GLU A 173 -21.17 9.33 12.34
CA GLU A 173 -20.71 9.15 10.94
C GLU A 173 -19.52 10.07 10.60
N ARG A 174 -19.57 11.33 11.05
CA ARG A 174 -18.50 12.30 10.81
C ARG A 174 -17.24 11.98 11.62
N PHE A 175 -17.38 11.62 12.90
CA PHE A 175 -16.22 11.26 13.72
C PHE A 175 -15.55 9.96 13.24
N GLU A 176 -16.33 8.96 12.84
CA GLU A 176 -15.81 7.71 12.26
C GLU A 176 -15.13 7.94 10.90
N SER A 177 -15.67 8.82 10.05
CA SER A 177 -14.99 9.25 8.81
C SER A 177 -13.61 9.84 9.11
N LEU A 178 -13.51 10.67 10.15
CA LEU A 178 -12.24 11.25 10.61
C LEU A 178 -11.29 10.12 11.05
N LEU A 179 -11.71 9.23 11.93
CA LEU A 179 -10.89 8.12 12.45
C LEU A 179 -10.41 7.18 11.33
N GLY A 180 -11.28 6.86 10.37
CA GLY A 180 -10.96 6.04 9.20
C GLY A 180 -9.89 6.63 8.28
N SER A 181 -9.67 7.95 8.36
CA SER A 181 -8.64 8.65 7.58
C SER A 181 -7.24 8.68 8.23
N LYS A 182 -7.04 7.90 9.31
CA LYS A 182 -5.77 7.76 10.05
C LYS A 182 -5.23 9.12 10.55
N PRO A 183 -5.96 9.77 11.48
CA PRO A 183 -5.55 11.04 12.06
C PRO A 183 -4.20 10.93 12.79
N GLU A 184 -3.58 12.08 13.05
CA GLU A 184 -2.48 12.15 14.02
C GLU A 184 -3.03 11.78 15.43
N PRO A 185 -2.22 11.25 16.35
CA PRO A 185 -2.72 10.72 17.64
C PRO A 185 -3.63 11.67 18.41
N ASN A 186 -3.26 12.96 18.51
CA ASN A 186 -4.07 13.98 19.17
C ASN A 186 -5.42 14.25 18.48
N GLU A 187 -5.48 14.18 17.15
CA GLU A 187 -6.75 14.32 16.41
C GLU A 187 -7.63 13.08 16.63
N GLY A 188 -7.01 11.89 16.62
CA GLY A 188 -7.69 10.61 16.86
C GLY A 188 -8.25 10.52 18.27
N SER A 189 -7.47 10.88 19.29
CA SER A 189 -7.88 10.82 20.69
C SER A 189 -9.10 11.70 20.97
N VAL A 190 -9.13 12.91 20.41
CA VAL A 190 -10.27 13.83 20.51
C VAL A 190 -11.49 13.29 19.76
N ALA A 191 -11.30 12.72 18.57
CA ALA A 191 -12.41 12.15 17.80
C ALA A 191 -13.03 10.93 18.51
N SER A 192 -12.22 9.99 18.99
CA SER A 192 -12.66 8.82 19.76
C SER A 192 -13.37 9.20 21.05
N TYR A 193 -12.92 10.26 21.74
CA TYR A 193 -13.63 10.80 22.90
C TYR A 193 -15.05 11.28 22.54
N ASN A 194 -15.18 12.01 21.43
CA ASN A 194 -16.50 12.46 20.97
C ASN A 194 -17.39 11.30 20.50
N VAL A 195 -16.81 10.24 19.92
CA VAL A 195 -17.52 8.99 19.61
C VAL A 195 -18.06 8.34 20.89
N ALA A 196 -17.24 8.27 21.95
CA ALA A 196 -17.68 7.77 23.26
C ALA A 196 -18.86 8.60 23.83
N CYS A 197 -18.79 9.93 23.72
CA CYS A 197 -19.89 10.82 24.11
C CYS A 197 -21.16 10.54 23.31
N CYS A 198 -21.08 10.35 21.99
CA CYS A 198 -22.24 9.98 21.17
C CYS A 198 -22.84 8.64 21.59
N TYR A 199 -22.03 7.59 21.71
CA TYR A 199 -22.52 6.26 22.13
C TYR A 199 -23.14 6.27 23.52
N SER A 200 -22.57 7.07 24.43
CA SER A 200 -23.17 7.32 25.74
C SER A 200 -24.57 7.91 25.60
N LYS A 201 -24.76 8.97 24.81
CA LYS A 201 -26.08 9.60 24.58
C LYS A 201 -27.09 8.63 23.94
N LEU A 202 -26.62 7.73 23.08
CA LEU A 202 -27.41 6.68 22.45
C LEU A 202 -27.63 5.44 23.35
N ASN A 203 -27.14 5.48 24.59
CA ASN A 203 -27.20 4.37 25.55
C ASN A 203 -26.56 3.06 25.04
N GLN A 204 -25.60 3.17 24.13
CA GLN A 204 -24.81 2.06 23.60
C GLN A 204 -23.53 1.90 24.42
N VAL A 205 -23.70 1.44 25.66
CA VAL A 205 -22.66 1.48 26.70
C VAL A 205 -21.36 0.79 26.29
N GLN A 206 -21.42 -0.43 25.75
CA GLN A 206 -20.22 -1.19 25.41
C GLN A 206 -19.42 -0.55 24.26
N ALA A 207 -20.11 -0.05 23.23
CA ALA A 207 -19.46 0.70 22.14
C ALA A 207 -18.82 2.00 22.64
N GLY A 208 -19.50 2.72 23.54
CA GLY A 208 -18.97 3.93 24.14
C GLY A 208 -17.75 3.69 25.02
N LEU A 209 -17.72 2.60 25.80
CA LEU A 209 -16.55 2.23 26.61
C LEU A 209 -15.36 1.85 25.72
N SER A 210 -15.59 1.11 24.63
CA SER A 210 -14.55 0.80 23.64
C SER A 210 -13.97 2.07 23.03
N ALA A 211 -14.82 3.01 22.60
CA ALA A 211 -14.35 4.28 22.03
C ALA A 211 -13.61 5.15 23.05
N LEU A 212 -14.01 5.10 24.33
CA LEU A 212 -13.32 5.80 25.41
C LEU A 212 -11.94 5.20 25.68
N GLU A 213 -11.81 3.87 25.62
CA GLU A 213 -10.53 3.18 25.66
C GLU A 213 -9.62 3.63 24.52
N ASP A 214 -10.12 3.60 23.27
CA ASP A 214 -9.38 4.05 22.08
C ASP A 214 -8.89 5.51 22.23
N ALA A 215 -9.71 6.39 22.82
CA ALA A 215 -9.34 7.77 23.09
C ALA A 215 -8.12 7.86 24.04
N MET A 216 -8.14 7.10 25.13
CA MET A 216 -7.05 7.08 26.12
C MET A 216 -5.80 6.40 25.58
N GLU A 217 -5.93 5.31 24.81
CA GLU A 217 -4.80 4.66 24.14
C GLU A 217 -4.13 5.59 23.09
N ALA A 218 -4.93 6.45 22.44
CA ALA A 218 -4.44 7.48 21.54
C ALA A 218 -3.84 8.71 22.25
N GLY A 219 -3.86 8.76 23.59
CA GLY A 219 -3.25 9.81 24.40
C GLY A 219 -4.21 10.90 24.88
N TYR A 220 -5.51 10.62 25.04
CA TYR A 220 -6.43 11.53 25.72
C TYR A 220 -6.18 11.50 27.24
N GLU A 221 -5.68 12.60 27.81
CA GLU A 221 -5.20 12.65 29.21
C GLU A 221 -6.13 13.43 30.16
N ASP A 222 -7.23 14.01 29.69
CA ASP A 222 -8.15 14.76 30.56
C ASP A 222 -9.11 13.82 31.34
N PHE A 223 -8.53 12.97 32.18
CA PHE A 223 -9.25 12.02 33.03
C PHE A 223 -10.16 12.71 34.06
N LYS A 224 -9.88 13.98 34.39
CA LYS A 224 -10.75 14.76 35.27
C LYS A 224 -12.07 15.06 34.56
N SER A 225 -12.00 15.49 33.30
CA SER A 225 -13.19 15.68 32.46
C SER A 225 -13.95 14.37 32.29
N ILE A 226 -13.28 13.26 31.93
CA ILE A 226 -13.92 11.94 31.76
C ILE A 226 -14.78 11.54 32.99
N ARG A 227 -14.28 11.76 34.21
CA ARG A 227 -14.99 11.38 35.45
C ARG A 227 -16.22 12.24 35.76
N SER A 228 -16.32 13.43 35.19
CA SER A 228 -17.38 14.40 35.49
C SER A 228 -18.25 14.78 34.30
N ASP A 229 -17.89 14.35 33.09
CA ASP A 229 -18.58 14.74 31.86
C ASP A 229 -20.06 14.28 31.89
N PRO A 230 -21.02 15.21 31.77
CA PRO A 230 -22.43 14.88 31.67
C PRO A 230 -22.78 14.05 30.42
N ASP A 231 -21.99 14.15 29.36
CA ASP A 231 -22.21 13.41 28.12
C ASP A 231 -21.84 11.93 28.28
N LEU A 232 -20.93 11.61 29.19
CA LEU A 232 -20.52 10.25 29.53
C LEU A 232 -21.37 9.61 30.65
N VAL A 233 -22.48 10.22 31.06
CA VAL A 233 -23.27 9.76 32.23
C VAL A 233 -23.68 8.28 32.14
N ASN A 234 -24.07 7.80 30.96
CA ASN A 234 -24.49 6.41 30.76
C ASN A 234 -23.29 5.45 30.82
N LEU A 235 -22.11 5.86 30.36
CA LEU A 235 -20.89 5.07 30.53
C LEU A 235 -20.46 5.05 31.99
N ARG A 236 -20.49 6.20 32.68
CA ARG A 236 -20.11 6.33 34.09
C ARG A 236 -20.98 5.50 35.03
N ALA A 237 -22.21 5.20 34.63
CA ALA A 237 -23.10 4.31 35.36
C ALA A 237 -22.77 2.80 35.18
N SER A 238 -21.96 2.45 34.18
CA SER A 238 -21.52 1.08 33.95
C SER A 238 -20.53 0.61 35.02
N GLU A 239 -20.65 -0.67 35.41
CA GLU A 239 -19.67 -1.31 36.30
C GLU A 239 -18.26 -1.41 35.68
N ASP A 240 -18.18 -1.42 34.35
CA ASP A 240 -16.93 -1.52 33.58
C ASP A 240 -16.15 -0.21 33.48
N PHE A 241 -16.79 0.94 33.75
CA PHE A 241 -16.17 2.25 33.56
C PHE A 241 -14.99 2.50 34.50
N LYS A 242 -15.15 2.15 35.79
CA LYS A 242 -14.09 2.32 36.77
C LYS A 242 -12.89 1.41 36.49
N PRO A 243 -13.05 0.08 36.26
CA PRO A 243 -11.96 -0.79 35.83
C PRO A 243 -11.23 -0.28 34.58
N LEU A 244 -11.97 0.27 33.60
CA LEU A 244 -11.38 0.87 32.41
C LEU A 244 -10.48 2.06 32.78
N LEU A 245 -10.99 3.04 33.55
CA LEU A 245 -10.20 4.20 33.96
C LEU A 245 -8.98 3.84 34.83
N ASP A 246 -9.14 2.91 35.77
CA ASP A 246 -8.07 2.49 36.68
C ASP A 246 -6.86 1.91 35.90
N ARG A 247 -7.03 1.46 34.65
CA ARG A 247 -5.92 1.02 33.78
C ARG A 247 -5.03 2.15 33.29
N PHE A 248 -5.58 3.35 33.15
CA PHE A 248 -4.90 4.52 32.58
C PHE A 248 -4.53 5.57 33.65
N ASP A 249 -5.11 5.48 34.85
CA ASP A 249 -4.81 6.35 35.96
C ASP A 249 -3.44 6.01 36.57
N GLU A 250 -2.52 6.98 36.60
CA GLU A 250 -1.11 6.81 37.04
C GLU A 250 -0.96 6.22 38.45
N SER A 251 -1.99 6.32 39.29
CA SER A 251 -1.98 5.84 40.68
C SER A 251 -2.09 4.32 40.88
N PHE A 252 -2.35 3.51 39.84
CA PHE A 252 -2.69 2.09 40.00
C PHE A 252 -1.95 1.09 39.07
N ILE A 253 -0.77 1.42 38.54
CA ILE A 253 -0.01 0.44 37.74
C ILE A 253 0.43 -0.74 38.63
N ASN A 254 -0.38 -1.80 38.64
CA ASN A 254 0.04 -3.15 38.92
C ASN A 254 -0.21 -3.97 37.65
N GLU A 255 0.86 -4.48 37.05
CA GLU A 255 0.90 -5.31 35.84
C GLU A 255 -0.13 -6.46 35.86
N GLY A 256 -0.53 -6.91 37.05
CA GLY A 256 -1.56 -7.95 37.24
C GLY A 256 -2.97 -7.55 36.81
N ALA A 257 -3.40 -6.29 36.99
CA ALA A 257 -4.77 -5.86 36.67
C ALA A 257 -5.02 -5.79 35.15
N ILE A 258 -3.99 -5.42 34.39
CA ILE A 258 -4.02 -5.30 32.92
C ILE A 258 -4.28 -6.66 32.26
N ASN A 259 -3.69 -7.74 32.79
CA ASN A 259 -3.86 -9.09 32.23
C ASN A 259 -5.23 -9.71 32.53
N THR A 260 -5.81 -9.42 33.71
CA THR A 260 -7.14 -9.93 34.07
C THR A 260 -8.25 -9.30 33.23
N ILE A 261 -8.14 -8.00 32.91
CA ILE A 261 -9.16 -7.28 32.14
C ILE A 261 -9.08 -7.62 30.64
N LYS A 262 -7.87 -7.80 30.07
CA LYS A 262 -7.72 -8.31 28.69
C LYS A 262 -8.41 -9.66 28.48
N SER A 263 -8.41 -10.51 29.51
CA SER A 263 -9.15 -11.77 29.48
C SER A 263 -10.66 -11.59 29.54
N LEU A 264 -11.16 -10.54 30.18
CA LEU A 264 -12.61 -10.29 30.31
C LEU A 264 -13.20 -9.76 28.98
N PHE A 265 -12.50 -8.82 28.33
CA PHE A 265 -12.96 -8.22 27.07
C PHE A 265 -12.62 -9.04 25.82
N GLY A 266 -11.57 -9.88 25.88
CA GLY A 266 -11.28 -10.84 24.80
C GLY A 266 -12.33 -11.93 24.60
N ILE A 267 -13.25 -12.11 25.56
CA ILE A 267 -14.37 -13.07 25.48
C ILE A 267 -15.53 -12.50 24.65
N PHE A 268 -15.67 -11.17 24.55
CA PHE A 268 -16.74 -10.51 23.78
C PHE A 268 -16.44 -10.36 22.28
N ASN A 269 -15.26 -10.79 21.83
CA ASN A 269 -14.79 -10.68 20.44
C ASN A 269 -14.83 -12.02 19.67
N LYS A 270 -15.79 -12.91 20.00
CA LYS A 270 -16.04 -14.16 19.26
C LYS A 270 -17.49 -14.29 18.81
#